data_AF-A0A484L7U4-F1
#
_entry.id   AF-A0A484L7U4-F1
#
_cell.length_a   1.000
_cell.length_b   1.000
_cell.length_c   1.000
_cell.angle_alpha   90.00
_cell.angle_beta   90.00
_cell.angle_gamma   90.00
#
_symmetry.space_group_name_H-M   'P 1'
#
loop_
_entity.id
_entity.type
_entity.pdbx_description
1 polymer ?
#
loop_
_entity_poly.entity_id
_entity_poly.type
_entity_poly.pdbx_seq_one_letter_code
_entity_poly.pdbx_strand_id
1 'polypeptide(L)'
;MRRGYWTLRLSIDLEHVACPDESLQVAEDGLLDPWVRSGSKLSLQQRVLRLGKPPRRWKTPSYCKSLKRKIPEVHVQGRPLNCKMGVKSTFYGEDGERCGVEQLALQYYAGEGGSWQGVHTESGIWLTLFGLLMWDAIFADVPNVFCNKFQTAPLDLETDSFYEVRKREIETVLEKIQGGMAEEILITSWELHKGTSCRGVKWERHSLSQLRAAVACIGGSCTASICQNLAQDYRSWSSGMPDLLLWRFHDNYRGEAKLVEVKGPRDRLSEQQRAWLLFLMDCGFNVEVCKVTHSLL
;
A
#
# COMPACT_ATOMS: atom_id res chain seq x y z
N MET A 1 -8.75 -15.17 7.70
CA MET A 1 -9.14 -16.34 6.87
C MET A 1 -8.78 -16.10 5.40
N ARG A 2 -8.65 -17.12 4.55
CA ARG A 2 -8.31 -16.99 3.11
C ARG A 2 -9.55 -16.99 2.18
N ARG A 3 -10.71 -16.57 2.69
CA ARG A 3 -12.00 -16.65 1.97
C ARG A 3 -11.96 -15.90 0.63
N GLY A 4 -11.42 -14.69 0.60
CA GLY A 4 -11.25 -13.93 -0.65
C GLY A 4 -10.45 -14.68 -1.72
N TYR A 5 -9.35 -15.33 -1.34
CA TYR A 5 -8.55 -16.14 -2.25
C TYR A 5 -9.32 -17.38 -2.75
N TRP A 6 -10.00 -18.10 -1.85
CA TRP A 6 -10.76 -19.30 -2.23
C TRP A 6 -11.94 -18.97 -3.15
N THR A 7 -12.71 -17.94 -2.83
CA THR A 7 -13.84 -17.49 -3.67
C THR A 7 -13.37 -17.03 -5.04
N LEU A 8 -12.28 -16.25 -5.09
CA LEU A 8 -11.67 -15.83 -6.35
C LEU A 8 -11.21 -17.04 -7.17
N ARG A 9 -10.54 -18.00 -6.54
CA ARG A 9 -10.05 -19.20 -7.21
C ARG A 9 -11.20 -20.06 -7.75
N LEU A 10 -12.25 -20.26 -6.95
CA LEU A 10 -13.45 -20.98 -7.37
C LEU A 10 -14.11 -20.30 -8.58
N SER A 11 -14.29 -18.98 -8.54
CA SER A 11 -14.85 -18.25 -9.68
C SER A 11 -13.99 -18.44 -10.94
N ILE A 12 -12.65 -18.39 -10.82
CA ILE A 12 -11.73 -18.63 -11.95
C ILE A 12 -11.86 -20.06 -12.49
N ASP A 13 -11.89 -21.06 -11.60
CA ASP A 13 -11.94 -22.46 -12.01
C ASP A 13 -13.28 -22.81 -12.70
N LEU A 14 -14.40 -22.25 -12.21
CA LEU A 14 -15.71 -22.37 -12.88
C LEU A 14 -15.70 -21.81 -14.30
N GLU A 15 -14.95 -20.73 -14.55
CA GLU A 15 -14.80 -20.19 -15.89
C GLU A 15 -13.99 -21.12 -16.80
N HIS A 16 -12.92 -21.75 -16.27
CA HIS A 16 -12.11 -22.71 -17.04
C HIS A 16 -12.88 -23.98 -17.42
N VAL A 17 -13.83 -24.42 -16.59
CA VAL A 17 -14.71 -25.57 -16.90
C VAL A 17 -15.95 -25.17 -17.70
N ALA A 18 -15.97 -23.97 -18.29
CA ALA A 18 -17.05 -23.44 -19.11
C ALA A 18 -18.41 -23.28 -18.38
N CYS A 19 -18.37 -22.94 -17.09
CA CYS A 19 -19.52 -22.57 -16.24
C CYS A 19 -19.52 -21.06 -15.91
N PRO A 20 -19.73 -20.17 -16.90
CA PRO A 20 -19.59 -18.72 -16.72
C PRO A 20 -20.72 -18.06 -15.89
N ASP A 21 -21.91 -18.66 -15.80
CA ASP A 21 -23.00 -18.12 -14.98
C ASP A 21 -22.75 -18.40 -13.50
N GLU A 22 -22.31 -19.61 -13.17
CA GLU A 22 -21.85 -19.99 -11.84
C GLU A 22 -20.59 -19.20 -11.45
N SER A 23 -19.66 -19.01 -12.39
CA SER A 23 -18.48 -18.17 -12.17
C SER A 23 -18.84 -16.73 -11.79
N LEU A 24 -19.84 -16.15 -12.46
CA LEU A 24 -20.37 -14.83 -12.17
C LEU A 24 -21.08 -14.81 -10.81
N GLN A 25 -21.94 -15.79 -10.54
CA GLN A 25 -22.68 -15.89 -9.28
C GLN A 25 -21.73 -15.98 -8.08
N VAL A 26 -20.72 -16.84 -8.14
CA VAL A 26 -19.69 -16.96 -7.09
C VAL A 26 -18.95 -15.63 -6.89
N ALA A 27 -18.71 -14.87 -7.96
CA ALA A 27 -18.08 -13.57 -7.83
C ALA A 27 -19.01 -12.53 -7.19
N GLU A 28 -20.30 -12.52 -7.53
CA GLU A 28 -21.31 -11.65 -6.92
C GLU A 28 -21.50 -11.97 -5.43
N ASP A 29 -21.65 -13.25 -5.08
CA ASP A 29 -21.81 -13.72 -3.69
C ASP A 29 -20.55 -13.42 -2.86
N GLY A 30 -19.38 -13.55 -3.47
CA GLY A 30 -18.11 -13.19 -2.85
C GLY A 30 -18.01 -11.71 -2.47
N LEU A 31 -18.70 -10.82 -3.17
CA LEU A 31 -18.73 -9.39 -2.82
C LEU A 31 -19.67 -9.07 -1.65
N LEU A 32 -20.60 -9.97 -1.33
CA LEU A 32 -21.46 -9.89 -0.16
C LEU A 32 -20.79 -10.43 1.11
N ASP A 33 -19.72 -11.21 0.97
CA ASP A 33 -18.97 -11.81 2.07
C ASP A 33 -18.07 -10.76 2.78
N PRO A 34 -18.31 -10.43 4.07
CA PRO A 34 -17.53 -9.43 4.79
C PRO A 34 -16.05 -9.80 5.00
N TRP A 35 -15.69 -11.08 4.80
CA TRP A 35 -14.32 -11.59 4.92
C TRP A 35 -13.52 -11.50 3.61
N VAL A 36 -14.13 -10.97 2.55
CA VAL A 36 -13.48 -10.73 1.25
C VAL A 36 -13.09 -9.27 1.15
N ARG A 37 -11.78 -9.00 1.23
CA ARG A 37 -11.24 -7.64 1.42
C ARG A 37 -10.11 -7.32 0.43
N SER A 38 -9.67 -6.06 0.47
CA SER A 38 -8.52 -5.53 -0.27
C SER A 38 -8.44 -6.00 -1.74
N GLY A 39 -7.29 -6.51 -2.19
CA GLY A 39 -7.08 -6.97 -3.56
C GLY A 39 -7.99 -8.13 -3.99
N SER A 40 -8.43 -8.99 -3.06
CA SER A 40 -9.37 -10.08 -3.41
C SER A 40 -10.74 -9.52 -3.77
N LYS A 41 -11.23 -8.54 -3.01
CA LYS A 41 -12.48 -7.83 -3.31
C LYS A 41 -12.38 -7.12 -4.66
N LEU A 42 -11.27 -6.43 -4.91
CA LEU A 42 -11.03 -5.75 -6.19
C LEU A 42 -11.06 -6.74 -7.37
N SER A 43 -10.40 -7.88 -7.21
CA SER A 43 -10.36 -8.96 -8.21
C SER A 43 -11.77 -9.45 -8.56
N LEU A 44 -12.60 -9.71 -7.55
CA LEU A 44 -13.97 -10.15 -7.76
C LEU A 44 -14.83 -9.05 -8.40
N GLN A 45 -14.69 -7.80 -7.99
CA GLN A 45 -15.39 -6.67 -8.60
C GLN A 45 -15.06 -6.57 -10.11
N GLN A 46 -13.79 -6.71 -10.49
CA GLN A 46 -13.39 -6.73 -11.89
C GLN A 46 -13.99 -7.93 -12.65
N ARG A 47 -14.02 -9.11 -12.03
CA ARG A 47 -14.65 -10.30 -12.63
C ARG A 47 -16.14 -10.09 -12.86
N VAL A 48 -16.88 -9.52 -11.91
CA VAL A 48 -18.30 -9.18 -12.07
C VAL A 48 -18.49 -8.21 -13.24
N LEU A 49 -17.65 -7.18 -13.40
CA LEU A 49 -17.75 -6.26 -14.54
C LEU A 49 -17.43 -6.91 -15.89
N ARG A 50 -16.52 -7.90 -15.91
CA ARG A 50 -16.11 -8.59 -17.12
C ARG A 50 -17.15 -9.62 -17.56
N LEU A 51 -17.65 -10.42 -16.62
CA LEU A 51 -18.60 -11.52 -16.86
C LEU A 51 -20.04 -11.02 -16.93
N GLY A 52 -20.41 -10.02 -16.12
CA GLY A 52 -21.76 -9.43 -16.06
C GLY A 52 -22.08 -8.47 -17.21
N LYS A 53 -21.62 -8.76 -18.43
CA LYS A 53 -22.04 -8.01 -19.62
C LYS A 53 -23.37 -8.56 -20.15
N PRO A 54 -24.17 -7.77 -20.89
CA PRO A 54 -25.38 -8.28 -21.54
C PRO A 54 -25.06 -9.49 -22.45
N PRO A 55 -25.92 -10.52 -22.50
CA PRO A 55 -27.25 -10.59 -21.88
C PRO A 55 -27.29 -11.02 -20.41
N ARG A 56 -26.16 -11.37 -19.77
CA ARG A 56 -26.13 -11.94 -18.40
C ARG A 56 -26.57 -10.96 -17.33
N ARG A 57 -26.07 -9.71 -17.39
CA ARG A 57 -26.50 -8.62 -16.52
C ARG A 57 -26.60 -7.33 -17.33
N TRP A 58 -27.65 -6.56 -17.05
CA TRP A 58 -27.92 -5.26 -17.67
C TRP A 58 -27.58 -4.09 -16.76
N LYS A 59 -27.63 -4.31 -15.43
CA LYS A 59 -27.31 -3.30 -14.43
C LYS A 59 -25.80 -3.23 -14.22
N THR A 60 -25.23 -2.03 -14.32
CA THR A 60 -23.82 -1.79 -14.01
C THR A 60 -23.67 -1.51 -12.52
N PRO A 61 -22.79 -2.22 -11.79
CA PRO A 61 -22.54 -1.98 -10.36
C PRO A 61 -22.02 -0.57 -10.05
N SER A 62 -22.34 -0.03 -8.87
CA SER A 62 -21.95 1.32 -8.44
C SER A 62 -20.42 1.52 -8.37
N TYR A 63 -19.68 0.49 -7.93
CA TYR A 63 -18.22 0.51 -7.83
C TYR A 63 -17.50 0.55 -9.18
N CYS A 64 -18.22 0.40 -10.31
CA CYS A 64 -17.66 0.48 -11.65
C CYS A 64 -16.91 1.80 -11.91
N LYS A 65 -17.41 2.92 -11.37
CA LYS A 65 -16.77 4.23 -11.50
C LYS A 65 -15.41 4.27 -10.81
N SER A 66 -15.32 3.77 -9.57
CA SER A 66 -14.06 3.70 -8.82
C SER A 66 -13.05 2.78 -9.50
N LEU A 67 -13.48 1.58 -9.94
CA LEU A 67 -12.60 0.66 -10.66
C LEU A 67 -12.03 1.22 -11.97
N LYS A 68 -12.81 2.01 -12.69
CA LYS A 68 -12.40 2.63 -13.96
C LYS A 68 -11.65 3.95 -13.78
N ARG A 69 -11.49 4.42 -12.53
CA ARG A 69 -10.73 5.64 -12.24
C ARG A 69 -9.32 5.49 -12.82
N LYS A 70 -8.93 6.46 -13.65
CA LYS A 70 -7.60 6.47 -14.27
C LYS A 70 -6.58 6.84 -13.19
N ILE A 71 -5.64 5.93 -12.94
CA ILE A 71 -4.47 6.22 -12.13
C ILE A 71 -3.49 6.99 -13.04
N PRO A 72 -2.93 8.14 -12.60
CA PRO A 72 -1.91 8.86 -13.38
C PRO A 72 -0.73 7.95 -13.71
N GLU A 73 -0.21 8.06 -14.93
CA GLU A 73 0.93 7.27 -15.39
C GLU A 73 2.01 8.20 -15.95
N VAL A 74 3.26 7.95 -15.56
CA VAL A 74 4.45 8.60 -16.09
C VAL A 74 5.29 7.53 -16.79
N HIS A 75 5.93 7.89 -17.90
CA HIS A 75 6.77 6.98 -18.67
C HIS A 75 8.22 7.45 -18.58
N VAL A 76 9.10 6.56 -18.12
CA VAL A 76 10.53 6.80 -18.00
C VAL A 76 11.25 5.86 -18.96
N GLN A 77 12.19 6.40 -19.72
CA GLN A 77 13.03 5.61 -20.62
C GLN A 77 14.35 5.30 -19.93
N GLY A 78 14.73 4.03 -19.92
CA GLY A 78 16.02 3.57 -19.40
C GLY A 78 16.80 2.79 -20.45
N ARG A 79 18.13 2.95 -20.46
CA ARG A 79 19.02 2.14 -21.31
C ARG A 79 19.16 0.74 -20.70
N PRO A 80 18.68 -0.33 -21.36
CA PRO A 80 18.67 -1.67 -20.75
C PRO A 80 20.08 -2.30 -20.77
N LEU A 81 20.46 -2.94 -19.66
CA LEU A 81 21.64 -3.79 -19.55
C LEU A 81 21.34 -5.25 -19.94
N ASN A 82 20.11 -5.70 -19.73
CA ASN A 82 19.66 -7.04 -20.05
C ASN A 82 18.20 -7.04 -20.55
N CYS A 83 17.98 -7.67 -21.70
CA CYS A 83 16.65 -7.86 -22.28
C CYS A 83 16.19 -9.33 -22.25
N LYS A 84 16.74 -10.15 -21.33
CA LYS A 84 16.43 -11.58 -21.24
C LYS A 84 15.14 -11.82 -20.46
N MET A 85 14.29 -12.70 -20.99
CA MET A 85 13.05 -13.10 -20.32
C MET A 85 13.35 -13.86 -19.03
N GLY A 86 12.64 -13.52 -17.95
CA GLY A 86 12.76 -14.21 -16.65
C GLY A 86 13.89 -13.70 -15.74
N VAL A 87 14.66 -12.69 -16.16
CA VAL A 87 15.69 -12.05 -15.33
C VAL A 87 15.22 -10.65 -14.94
N LYS A 88 15.49 -10.20 -13.70
CA LYS A 88 15.16 -8.84 -13.24
C LYS A 88 15.76 -7.82 -14.22
N SER A 89 14.93 -6.94 -14.76
CA SER A 89 15.36 -5.87 -15.66
C SER A 89 16.31 -4.93 -14.93
N THR A 90 17.48 -4.72 -15.53
CA THR A 90 18.49 -3.80 -15.03
C THR A 90 18.85 -2.79 -16.12
N PHE A 91 19.17 -1.58 -15.67
CA PHE A 91 19.36 -0.40 -16.50
C PHE A 91 20.66 0.30 -16.13
N TYR A 92 21.19 1.11 -17.05
CA TYR A 92 22.23 2.07 -16.71
C TYR A 92 21.59 3.26 -15.97
N GLY A 93 22.11 3.58 -14.79
CA GLY A 93 21.79 4.82 -14.08
C GLY A 93 22.47 6.03 -14.73
N GLU A 94 22.13 7.22 -14.26
CA GLU A 94 22.75 8.48 -14.72
C GLU A 94 24.27 8.53 -14.46
N ASP A 95 24.73 7.83 -13.43
CA ASP A 95 26.14 7.62 -13.07
C ASP A 95 26.86 6.58 -13.93
N GLY A 96 26.16 5.93 -14.86
CA GLY A 96 26.69 4.84 -15.69
C GLY A 96 26.74 3.49 -14.97
N GLU A 97 26.29 3.42 -13.72
CA GLU A 97 26.29 2.19 -12.93
C GLU A 97 25.03 1.36 -13.17
N ARG A 98 25.09 0.06 -12.81
CA ARG A 98 23.95 -0.85 -12.94
C ARG A 98 22.90 -0.57 -11.86
N CYS A 99 21.68 -0.22 -12.26
CA CYS A 99 20.56 0.02 -11.36
C CYS A 99 19.30 -0.81 -11.71
N GLY A 100 18.41 -0.97 -10.73
CA GLY A 100 17.07 -1.57 -10.93
C GLY A 100 16.06 -0.52 -11.40
N VAL A 101 14.86 -0.97 -11.77
CA VAL A 101 13.76 -0.08 -12.22
C VAL A 101 13.39 0.96 -11.18
N GLU A 102 13.42 0.59 -9.90
CA GLU A 102 13.02 1.43 -8.77
C GLU A 102 14.05 2.54 -8.53
N GLN A 103 15.34 2.21 -8.67
CA GLN A 103 16.42 3.17 -8.54
C GLN A 103 16.46 4.14 -9.74
N LEU A 104 16.20 3.65 -10.95
CA LEU A 104 16.09 4.51 -12.13
C LEU A 104 14.92 5.49 -11.98
N ALA A 105 13.77 5.04 -11.46
CA ALA A 105 12.65 5.90 -11.15
C ALA A 105 13.02 6.97 -10.10
N LEU A 106 13.73 6.59 -9.03
CA LEU A 106 14.23 7.56 -8.04
C LEU A 106 15.14 8.63 -8.65
N GLN A 107 16.06 8.24 -9.54
CA GLN A 107 16.93 9.18 -10.27
C GLN A 107 16.10 10.15 -11.12
N TYR A 108 15.14 9.64 -11.88
CA TYR A 108 14.21 10.46 -12.65
C TYR A 108 13.49 11.49 -11.76
N TYR A 109 12.92 11.07 -10.63
CA TYR A 109 12.21 11.99 -9.73
C TYR A 109 13.13 12.99 -9.04
N ALA A 110 14.38 12.64 -8.76
CA ALA A 110 15.37 13.56 -8.21
C ALA A 110 15.83 14.61 -9.23
N GLY A 111 15.84 14.27 -10.51
CA GLY A 111 16.15 15.18 -11.62
C GLY A 111 14.89 15.75 -12.27
N GLU A 112 14.66 15.35 -13.52
CA GLU A 112 13.61 15.86 -14.42
C GLU A 112 12.19 15.73 -13.89
N GLY A 113 11.93 14.76 -13.02
CA GLY A 113 10.63 14.46 -12.42
C GLY A 113 10.23 15.42 -11.29
N GLY A 114 11.05 16.44 -10.99
CA GLY A 114 10.66 17.57 -10.14
C GLY A 114 11.41 17.67 -8.80
N SER A 115 12.67 17.25 -8.75
CA SER A 115 13.54 17.44 -7.57
C SER A 115 12.99 16.85 -6.28
N TRP A 116 12.42 15.66 -6.38
CA TRP A 116 11.93 14.92 -5.23
C TRP A 116 13.06 14.26 -4.47
N GLN A 117 12.92 14.23 -3.15
CA GLN A 117 13.62 13.26 -2.31
C GLN A 117 12.71 12.04 -2.16
N GLY A 118 13.28 10.86 -1.89
CA GLY A 118 12.44 9.70 -1.73
C GLY A 118 13.21 8.44 -1.42
N VAL A 119 12.46 7.39 -1.12
CA VAL A 119 13.02 6.06 -0.89
C VAL A 119 12.19 4.94 -1.45
N HIS A 120 12.90 3.89 -1.85
CA HIS A 120 12.34 2.61 -2.22
C HIS A 120 12.21 1.72 -0.99
N THR A 121 10.97 1.54 -0.51
CA THR A 121 10.73 0.85 0.77
C THR A 121 9.60 -0.16 0.73
N GLU A 122 8.90 -0.29 -0.40
CA GLU A 122 7.68 -1.09 -0.51
C GLU A 122 6.73 -0.75 0.66
N SER A 123 6.30 -1.75 1.43
CA SER A 123 5.46 -1.55 2.64
C SER A 123 6.26 -1.16 3.90
N GLY A 124 7.59 -1.24 3.87
CA GLY A 124 8.44 -1.15 5.06
C GLY A 124 8.34 0.17 5.83
N ILE A 125 8.38 1.31 5.13
CA ILE A 125 8.30 2.62 5.79
C ILE A 125 6.92 2.81 6.43
N TRP A 126 5.85 2.39 5.74
CA TRP A 126 4.48 2.52 6.21
C TRP A 126 4.21 1.69 7.46
N LEU A 127 4.70 0.45 7.48
CA LEU A 127 4.60 -0.41 8.65
C LEU A 127 5.44 0.09 9.82
N THR A 128 6.57 0.75 9.54
CA THR A 128 7.38 1.41 10.57
C THR A 128 6.66 2.62 11.15
N LEU A 129 6.09 3.49 10.31
CA LEU A 129 5.27 4.62 10.75
C LEU A 129 4.07 4.16 11.58
N PHE A 130 3.33 3.14 11.12
CA PHE A 130 2.22 2.57 11.87
C PHE A 130 2.67 2.05 13.24
N GLY A 131 3.74 1.25 13.29
CA GLY A 131 4.24 0.69 14.53
C GLY A 131 4.66 1.75 15.55
N LEU A 132 5.28 2.84 15.09
CA LEU A 132 5.69 3.95 15.97
C LEU A 132 4.51 4.82 16.40
N LEU A 133 3.62 5.19 15.47
CA LEU A 133 2.47 6.05 15.77
C LEU A 133 1.43 5.36 16.64
N MET A 134 1.25 4.05 16.46
CA MET A 134 0.27 3.24 17.18
C MET A 134 0.90 2.42 18.31
N TRP A 135 2.11 2.75 18.76
CA TRP A 135 2.86 1.93 19.71
C TRP A 135 2.07 1.61 20.98
N ASP A 136 1.50 2.63 21.62
CA ASP A 136 0.70 2.48 22.85
C ASP A 136 -0.55 1.62 22.63
N ALA A 137 -1.18 1.70 21.45
CA ALA A 137 -2.32 0.85 21.12
C ALA A 137 -1.86 -0.60 20.89
N ILE A 138 -0.79 -0.82 20.13
CA ILE A 138 -0.25 -2.15 19.82
C ILE A 138 0.12 -2.90 21.11
N PHE A 139 0.73 -2.21 22.07
CA PHE A 139 1.18 -2.78 23.35
C PHE A 139 0.23 -2.51 24.52
N ALA A 140 -1.00 -2.08 24.25
CA ALA A 140 -2.03 -1.90 25.27
C ALA A 140 -2.29 -3.20 26.05
N ASP A 141 -2.63 -3.05 27.33
CA ASP A 141 -2.94 -4.15 28.23
C ASP A 141 -4.30 -4.78 27.88
N VAL A 142 -4.27 -5.76 26.97
CA VAL A 142 -5.43 -6.54 26.54
C VAL A 142 -5.24 -7.99 26.99
N PRO A 143 -6.24 -8.62 27.62
CA PRO A 143 -6.11 -10.00 28.05
C PRO A 143 -5.80 -10.97 26.89
N ASN A 144 -4.94 -11.96 27.15
CA ASN A 144 -4.64 -13.09 26.26
C ASN A 144 -3.95 -12.76 24.92
N VAL A 145 -3.59 -11.51 24.63
CA VAL A 145 -2.89 -11.18 23.36
C VAL A 145 -1.37 -11.24 23.49
N PHE A 146 -0.83 -11.19 24.72
CA PHE A 146 0.58 -11.40 25.04
C PHE A 146 0.71 -12.56 26.02
N CYS A 147 1.14 -13.73 25.53
CA CYS A 147 1.32 -14.96 26.29
C CYS A 147 2.77 -15.16 26.76
N ASN A 148 3.74 -14.44 26.18
CA ASN A 148 5.15 -14.51 26.58
C ASN A 148 5.90 -13.20 26.32
N LYS A 149 7.08 -13.07 26.94
CA LYS A 149 7.93 -11.87 26.91
C LYS A 149 8.67 -11.63 25.58
N PHE A 150 8.59 -12.55 24.63
CA PHE A 150 9.32 -12.50 23.36
C PHE A 150 8.43 -12.12 22.17
N GLN A 151 7.15 -11.86 22.40
CA GLN A 151 6.25 -11.40 21.36
C GLN A 151 6.60 -9.98 20.89
N THR A 152 6.67 -9.82 19.57
CA THR A 152 6.94 -8.53 18.91
C THR A 152 5.66 -7.81 18.46
N ALA A 153 4.51 -8.43 18.69
CA ALA A 153 3.18 -7.91 18.41
C ALA A 153 2.14 -8.72 19.20
N PRO A 154 0.95 -8.14 19.46
CA PRO A 154 -0.13 -8.88 20.08
C PRO A 154 -0.67 -9.95 19.10
N LEU A 155 -1.13 -11.08 19.63
CA LEU A 155 -1.62 -12.20 18.82
C LEU A 155 -2.82 -11.85 17.92
N ASP A 156 -3.56 -10.81 18.30
CA ASP A 156 -4.75 -10.35 17.58
C ASP A 156 -4.46 -9.32 16.48
N LEU A 157 -3.21 -8.84 16.29
CA LEU A 157 -2.88 -7.79 15.32
C LEU A 157 -3.39 -8.06 13.89
N GLU A 158 -3.36 -9.32 13.45
CA GLU A 158 -3.83 -9.75 12.12
C GLU A 158 -5.28 -10.24 12.11
N THR A 159 -6.07 -9.83 13.09
CA THR A 159 -7.46 -10.24 13.29
C THR A 159 -8.37 -9.03 13.42
N ASP A 160 -9.66 -9.25 13.18
CA ASP A 160 -10.68 -8.20 13.23
C ASP A 160 -10.88 -7.63 14.65
N SER A 161 -10.47 -8.37 15.69
CA SER A 161 -10.63 -7.90 17.07
C SER A 161 -9.59 -6.86 17.48
N PHE A 162 -8.46 -6.73 16.78
CA PHE A 162 -7.40 -5.78 17.16
C PHE A 162 -7.94 -4.36 17.27
N TYR A 163 -8.63 -3.91 16.21
CA TYR A 163 -9.23 -2.58 16.17
C TYR A 163 -10.40 -2.47 17.15
N GLU A 164 -11.33 -3.44 17.16
CA GLU A 164 -12.55 -3.34 17.99
C GLU A 164 -12.24 -3.28 19.49
N VAL A 165 -11.28 -4.07 19.97
CA VAL A 165 -10.91 -4.10 21.40
C VAL A 165 -10.16 -2.84 21.83
N ARG A 166 -9.46 -2.17 20.89
CA ARG A 166 -8.65 -0.96 21.15
C ARG A 166 -9.23 0.29 20.48
N LYS A 167 -10.51 0.27 20.15
CA LYS A 167 -11.12 1.31 19.30
C LYS A 167 -10.94 2.69 19.89
N ARG A 168 -11.13 2.83 21.20
CA ARG A 168 -11.00 4.10 21.90
C ARG A 168 -9.57 4.64 21.83
N GLU A 169 -8.58 3.80 22.10
CA GLU A 169 -7.15 4.13 22.09
C GLU A 169 -6.71 4.51 20.68
N ILE A 170 -7.07 3.71 19.68
CA ILE A 170 -6.73 3.94 18.28
C ILE A 170 -7.36 5.24 17.78
N GLU A 171 -8.66 5.44 17.97
CA GLU A 171 -9.35 6.65 17.50
C GLU A 171 -8.78 7.92 18.17
N THR A 172 -8.42 7.84 19.46
CA THR A 172 -7.74 8.97 20.15
C THR A 172 -6.40 9.33 19.48
N VAL A 173 -5.61 8.33 19.10
CA VAL A 173 -4.34 8.56 18.38
C VAL A 173 -4.60 9.12 16.99
N LEU A 174 -5.60 8.61 16.27
CA LEU A 174 -5.99 9.10 14.95
C LEU A 174 -6.41 10.57 14.98
N GLU A 175 -7.23 10.98 15.96
CA GLU A 175 -7.63 12.37 16.17
C GLU A 175 -6.41 13.27 16.41
N LYS A 176 -5.46 12.84 17.24
CA LYS A 176 -4.21 13.58 17.48
C LYS A 176 -3.37 13.71 16.21
N ILE A 177 -3.26 12.64 15.42
CA ILE A 177 -2.54 12.64 14.14
C ILE A 177 -3.20 13.63 13.17
N GLN A 178 -4.53 13.63 13.07
CA GLN A 178 -5.29 14.60 12.27
C GLN A 178 -5.08 16.04 12.76
N GLY A 179 -4.96 16.24 14.06
CA GLY A 179 -4.65 17.51 14.71
C GLY A 179 -3.19 17.99 14.55
N GLY A 180 -2.34 17.25 13.83
CA GLY A 180 -0.96 17.65 13.55
C GLY A 180 0.09 17.11 14.53
N MET A 181 -0.29 16.25 15.48
CA MET A 181 0.63 15.70 16.49
C MET A 181 1.45 14.50 15.98
N ALA A 182 1.31 14.13 14.71
CA ALA A 182 1.90 12.91 14.16
C ALA A 182 3.43 12.89 14.29
N GLU A 183 4.09 14.03 14.04
CA GLU A 183 5.55 14.13 14.16
C GLU A 183 6.02 14.01 15.63
N GLU A 184 5.30 14.64 16.57
CA GLU A 184 5.63 14.57 18.00
C GLU A 184 5.47 13.14 18.54
N ILE A 185 4.36 12.48 18.24
CA ILE A 185 4.11 11.09 18.61
C ILE A 185 5.22 10.19 18.04
N LEU A 186 5.59 10.39 16.78
CA LEU A 186 6.66 9.64 16.13
C LEU A 186 8.02 9.82 16.84
N ILE A 187 8.39 11.06 17.20
CA ILE A 187 9.65 11.36 17.88
C ILE A 187 9.67 10.72 19.27
N THR A 188 8.62 10.93 20.06
CA THR A 188 8.51 10.37 21.41
C THR A 188 8.59 8.84 21.38
N SER A 189 7.83 8.21 20.49
CA SER A 189 7.83 6.75 20.29
C SER A 189 9.21 6.23 19.88
N TRP A 190 9.87 6.94 18.96
CA TRP A 190 11.23 6.59 18.54
C TRP A 190 12.21 6.65 19.71
N GLU A 191 12.23 7.74 20.48
CA GLU A 191 13.16 7.93 21.59
C GLU A 191 12.96 6.91 22.71
N LEU A 192 11.71 6.60 23.05
CA LEU A 192 11.39 5.65 24.12
C LEU A 192 11.64 4.20 23.73
N HIS A 193 11.49 3.85 22.44
CA HIS A 193 11.39 2.44 22.03
C HIS A 193 12.47 1.98 21.07
N LYS A 194 13.39 2.87 20.63
CA LYS A 194 14.47 2.51 19.69
C LYS A 194 15.19 1.22 20.11
N GLY A 195 15.28 0.28 19.16
CA GLY A 195 15.89 -1.04 19.37
C GLY A 195 14.96 -2.12 19.92
N THR A 196 13.76 -1.76 20.36
CA THR A 196 12.75 -2.73 20.82
C THR A 196 12.09 -3.41 19.63
N SER A 197 12.00 -4.73 19.65
CA SER A 197 11.41 -5.47 18.53
C SER A 197 9.89 -5.26 18.46
N CYS A 198 9.43 -4.63 17.37
CA CYS A 198 8.01 -4.50 17.04
C CYS A 198 7.75 -4.97 15.62
N ARG A 199 6.66 -5.71 15.42
CA ARG A 199 6.26 -6.15 14.08
C ARG A 199 6.01 -4.95 13.17
N GLY A 200 6.59 -5.00 11.97
CA GLY A 200 6.50 -3.92 10.98
C GLY A 200 7.57 -2.83 11.12
N VAL A 201 8.15 -2.65 12.30
CA VAL A 201 9.17 -1.62 12.57
C VAL A 201 10.55 -2.10 12.13
N LYS A 202 11.23 -1.30 11.29
CA LYS A 202 12.58 -1.58 10.77
C LYS A 202 13.57 -0.49 11.18
N TRP A 203 14.09 -0.58 12.40
CA TRP A 203 15.00 0.42 12.99
C TRP A 203 16.24 0.75 12.13
N GLU A 204 16.85 -0.27 11.51
CA GLU A 204 18.08 -0.09 10.72
C GLU A 204 17.81 0.39 9.28
N ARG A 205 16.56 0.35 8.81
CA ARG A 205 16.21 0.70 7.42
C ARG A 205 15.84 2.18 7.25
N HIS A 206 15.42 2.84 8.33
CA HIS A 206 14.90 4.20 8.30
C HIS A 206 15.53 5.05 9.39
N SER A 207 15.90 6.29 9.07
CA SER A 207 16.32 7.26 10.07
C SER A 207 15.12 8.03 10.64
N LEU A 208 15.25 8.55 11.86
CA LEU A 208 14.22 9.42 12.43
C LEU A 208 13.96 10.65 11.55
N SER A 209 15.01 11.27 11.00
CA SER A 209 14.88 12.43 10.11
C SER A 209 14.03 12.13 8.87
N GLN A 210 14.22 10.94 8.28
CA GLN A 210 13.44 10.48 7.14
C GLN A 210 11.97 10.26 7.49
N LEU A 211 11.70 9.58 8.61
CA LEU A 211 10.33 9.31 9.05
C LEU A 211 9.58 10.60 9.38
N ARG A 212 10.26 11.57 10.00
CA ARG A 212 9.72 12.92 10.26
C ARG A 212 9.37 13.65 8.97
N ALA A 213 10.30 13.67 8.01
CA ALA A 213 10.07 14.29 6.70
C ALA A 213 8.89 13.64 5.96
N ALA A 214 8.78 12.31 6.01
CA ALA A 214 7.66 11.59 5.43
C ALA A 214 6.32 12.02 6.05
N VAL A 215 6.19 11.98 7.39
CA VAL A 215 4.94 12.34 8.08
C VAL A 215 4.56 13.79 7.85
N ALA A 216 5.53 14.72 7.91
CA ALA A 216 5.30 16.14 7.65
C ALA A 216 4.77 16.40 6.24
N CYS A 217 5.31 15.72 5.23
CA CYS A 217 4.92 15.88 3.83
C CYS A 217 3.64 15.11 3.44
N ILE A 218 3.35 13.99 4.11
CA ILE A 218 2.11 13.23 3.92
C ILE A 218 0.91 14.00 4.48
N GLY A 219 1.09 14.64 5.65
CA GLY A 219 0.06 15.38 6.34
C GLY A 219 -0.85 14.50 7.23
N GLY A 220 -1.40 15.11 8.28
CA GLY A 220 -2.13 14.41 9.34
C GLY A 220 -3.30 13.56 8.86
N SER A 221 -4.18 14.11 8.02
CA SER A 221 -5.37 13.39 7.53
C SER A 221 -5.00 12.09 6.80
N CYS A 222 -4.02 12.19 5.90
CA CYS A 222 -3.50 11.08 5.12
C CYS A 222 -2.81 10.02 5.99
N THR A 223 -1.96 10.45 6.93
CA THR A 223 -1.31 9.57 7.91
C THR A 223 -2.33 8.83 8.76
N ALA A 224 -3.37 9.52 9.24
CA ALA A 224 -4.44 8.93 10.03
C ALA A 224 -5.21 7.86 9.22
N SER A 225 -5.60 8.15 7.98
CA SER A 225 -6.30 7.18 7.12
C SER A 225 -5.49 5.90 6.91
N ILE A 226 -4.17 6.01 6.68
CA ILE A 226 -3.30 4.82 6.55
C ILE A 226 -3.25 4.04 7.86
N CYS A 227 -3.08 4.72 8.99
CA CYS A 227 -3.02 4.05 10.29
C CYS A 227 -4.34 3.37 10.64
N GLN A 228 -5.48 4.00 10.34
CA GLN A 228 -6.80 3.42 10.54
C GLN A 228 -6.99 2.16 9.69
N ASN A 229 -6.64 2.22 8.41
CA ASN A 229 -6.77 1.09 7.49
C ASN A 229 -5.89 -0.10 7.90
N LEU A 230 -4.67 0.17 8.38
CA LEU A 230 -3.77 -0.86 8.92
C LEU A 230 -4.24 -1.40 10.28
N ALA A 231 -4.85 -0.58 11.13
CA ALA A 231 -5.41 -1.04 12.39
C ALA A 231 -6.64 -1.95 12.16
N GLN A 232 -7.52 -1.58 11.23
CA GLN A 232 -8.74 -2.33 10.93
C GLN A 232 -8.47 -3.67 10.26
N ASP A 233 -7.45 -3.75 9.38
CA ASP A 233 -7.10 -5.00 8.72
C ASP A 233 -5.61 -5.04 8.33
N TYR A 234 -4.76 -5.19 9.34
CA TYR A 234 -3.30 -5.25 9.17
C TYR A 234 -2.91 -6.33 8.17
N ARG A 235 -3.53 -7.51 8.26
CA ARG A 235 -3.22 -8.67 7.42
C ARG A 235 -3.43 -8.38 5.93
N SER A 236 -4.53 -7.75 5.58
CA SER A 236 -4.88 -7.47 4.19
C SER A 236 -4.12 -6.29 3.60
N TRP A 237 -3.66 -5.37 4.45
CA TRP A 237 -3.07 -4.10 4.04
C TRP A 237 -1.56 -4.01 4.27
N SER A 238 -0.94 -4.93 5.02
CA SER A 238 0.51 -4.91 5.27
C SER A 238 1.40 -5.23 4.06
N SER A 239 0.81 -5.37 2.87
CA SER A 239 1.53 -5.63 1.61
C SER A 239 0.90 -4.90 0.42
N GLY A 240 1.69 -4.71 -0.63
CA GLY A 240 1.28 -4.09 -1.88
C GLY A 240 1.19 -2.56 -1.83
N MET A 241 1.80 -1.92 -0.82
CA MET A 241 2.02 -0.48 -0.83
C MET A 241 2.90 -0.07 -2.04
N PRO A 242 2.75 1.16 -2.56
CA PRO A 242 3.60 1.68 -3.63
C PRO A 242 5.08 1.58 -3.31
N ASP A 243 5.90 1.23 -4.31
CA ASP A 243 7.33 1.00 -4.15
C ASP A 243 8.06 2.22 -3.56
N LEU A 244 7.74 3.41 -4.06
CA LEU A 244 8.39 4.67 -3.68
C LEU A 244 7.47 5.55 -2.85
N LEU A 245 8.02 6.08 -1.76
CA LEU A 245 7.52 7.30 -1.13
C LEU A 245 8.48 8.43 -1.45
N LEU A 246 7.94 9.46 -2.09
CA LEU A 246 8.65 10.68 -2.46
C LEU A 246 8.11 11.84 -1.63
N TRP A 247 8.97 12.79 -1.30
CA TRP A 247 8.60 14.03 -0.65
C TRP A 247 9.49 15.19 -1.10
N ARG A 248 8.97 16.41 -0.98
CA ARG A 248 9.76 17.63 -1.09
C ARG A 248 9.15 18.74 -0.25
N PHE A 249 9.97 19.68 0.17
CA PHE A 249 9.56 20.89 0.83
C PHE A 249 9.65 22.05 -0.16
N HIS A 250 8.64 22.90 -0.16
CA HIS A 250 8.64 24.16 -0.90
C HIS A 250 9.11 25.29 0.00
N ASP A 251 9.48 26.43 -0.60
CA ASP A 251 10.01 27.61 0.10
C ASP A 251 9.05 28.16 1.18
N ASN A 252 7.75 27.88 1.08
CA ASN A 252 6.74 28.27 2.04
C ASN A 252 6.54 27.26 3.20
N TYR A 253 7.52 26.36 3.41
CA TYR A 253 7.49 25.28 4.40
C TYR A 253 6.34 24.28 4.20
N ARG A 254 5.67 24.27 3.05
CA ARG A 254 4.71 23.22 2.71
C ARG A 254 5.46 22.01 2.22
N GLY A 255 5.27 20.89 2.92
CA GLY A 255 5.66 19.58 2.45
C GLY A 255 4.62 19.04 1.48
N GLU A 256 5.07 18.31 0.47
CA GLU A 256 4.19 17.45 -0.32
C GLU A 256 4.80 16.07 -0.46
N ALA A 257 3.94 15.06 -0.45
CA ALA A 257 4.30 13.67 -0.65
C ALA A 257 3.66 13.12 -1.93
N LYS A 258 4.38 12.22 -2.58
CA LYS A 258 3.91 11.46 -3.73
C LYS A 258 4.24 9.98 -3.55
N LEU A 259 3.28 9.11 -3.84
CA LEU A 259 3.49 7.67 -3.82
C LEU A 259 3.53 7.14 -5.25
N VAL A 260 4.58 6.38 -5.56
CA VAL A 260 4.81 5.89 -6.92
C VAL A 260 4.97 4.39 -6.91
N GLU A 261 4.16 3.72 -7.71
CA GLU A 261 4.31 2.30 -8.01
C GLU A 261 5.10 2.14 -9.31
N VAL A 262 6.24 1.45 -9.26
CA VAL A 262 7.16 1.33 -10.39
C VAL A 262 6.91 0.03 -11.12
N LYS A 263 6.72 0.11 -12.44
CA LYS A 263 6.51 -1.06 -13.29
C LYS A 263 7.57 -1.13 -14.36
N GLY A 264 8.29 -2.25 -14.38
CA GLY A 264 9.15 -2.59 -15.50
C GLY A 264 8.34 -2.83 -16.79
N PRO A 265 9.03 -3.01 -17.93
CA PRO A 265 8.41 -3.04 -19.26
C PRO A 265 7.32 -4.10 -19.46
N ARG A 266 7.33 -5.16 -18.64
CA ARG A 266 6.40 -6.30 -18.73
C ARG A 266 5.55 -6.47 -17.47
N ASP A 267 5.74 -5.62 -16.48
CA ASP A 267 5.07 -5.73 -15.20
C ASP A 267 3.72 -5.05 -15.25
N ARG A 268 2.77 -5.62 -14.51
CA ARG A 268 1.42 -5.07 -14.35
C ARG A 268 1.15 -4.83 -12.88
N LEU A 269 0.24 -3.90 -12.61
CA LEU A 269 -0.29 -3.72 -11.26
C LEU A 269 -0.95 -5.02 -10.80
N SER A 270 -0.58 -5.46 -9.59
CA SER A 270 -1.38 -6.44 -8.88
C SER A 270 -2.67 -5.79 -8.38
N GLU A 271 -3.67 -6.62 -8.11
CA GLU A 271 -4.95 -6.17 -7.57
C GLU A 271 -4.83 -5.57 -6.18
N GLN A 272 -3.86 -6.04 -5.38
CA GLN A 272 -3.54 -5.45 -4.08
C GLN A 272 -2.93 -4.05 -4.24
N GLN A 273 -2.00 -3.85 -5.16
CA GLN A 273 -1.41 -2.53 -5.45
C GLN A 273 -2.47 -1.57 -5.98
N ARG A 274 -3.35 -2.04 -6.86
CA ARG A 274 -4.46 -1.23 -7.36
C ARG A 274 -5.45 -0.85 -6.26
N ALA A 275 -5.72 -1.75 -5.31
CA ALA A 275 -6.56 -1.45 -4.15
C ALA A 275 -5.92 -0.36 -3.28
N TRP A 276 -4.60 -0.43 -3.05
CA TRP A 276 -3.85 0.63 -2.38
C TRP A 276 -3.92 1.96 -3.13
N LEU A 277 -3.63 1.99 -4.43
CA LEU A 277 -3.65 3.22 -5.23
C LEU A 277 -5.02 3.89 -5.20
N LEU A 278 -6.11 3.13 -5.35
CA LEU A 278 -7.46 3.69 -5.28
C LEU A 278 -7.77 4.25 -3.88
N PHE A 279 -7.41 3.52 -2.82
CA PHE A 279 -7.58 3.99 -1.44
C PHE A 279 -6.80 5.27 -1.17
N LEU A 280 -5.54 5.34 -1.58
CA LEU A 280 -4.68 6.50 -1.41
C LEU A 280 -5.24 7.71 -2.17
N MET A 281 -5.71 7.49 -3.40
CA MET A 281 -6.38 8.51 -4.19
C MET A 281 -7.70 9.01 -3.57
N ASP A 282 -8.41 8.17 -2.82
CA ASP A 282 -9.62 8.56 -2.07
C ASP A 282 -9.26 9.35 -0.80
N CYS A 283 -8.09 9.08 -0.20
CA CYS A 283 -7.55 9.85 0.92
C CYS A 283 -6.92 11.19 0.51
N GLY A 284 -6.82 11.48 -0.79
CA GLY A 284 -6.24 12.72 -1.31
C GLY A 284 -4.73 12.69 -1.56
N PHE A 285 -4.10 11.52 -1.55
CA PHE A 285 -2.69 11.41 -1.90
C PHE A 285 -2.44 11.68 -3.39
N ASN A 286 -1.29 12.28 -3.67
CA ASN A 286 -0.73 12.29 -5.01
C ASN A 286 -0.12 10.91 -5.31
N VAL A 287 -0.73 10.15 -6.22
CA VAL A 287 -0.23 8.83 -6.61
C VAL A 287 -0.10 8.70 -8.11
N GLU A 288 0.87 7.90 -8.55
CA GLU A 288 1.05 7.57 -9.94
C GLU A 288 1.73 6.21 -10.15
N VAL A 289 1.66 5.72 -11.37
CA VAL A 289 2.42 4.55 -11.84
C VAL A 289 3.55 5.03 -12.72
N CYS A 290 4.79 4.72 -12.34
CA CYS A 290 5.96 4.97 -13.17
C CYS A 290 6.24 3.74 -14.04
N LYS A 291 6.02 3.86 -15.35
CA LYS A 291 6.30 2.81 -16.33
C LYS A 291 7.68 3.00 -16.91
N VAL A 292 8.60 2.11 -16.55
CA VAL A 292 9.95 2.07 -17.10
C VAL A 292 9.93 1.28 -18.40
N THR A 293 10.34 1.92 -19.48
CA THR A 293 10.48 1.34 -20.82
C THR A 293 11.93 1.35 -21.27
N HIS A 294 12.26 0.47 -22.21
CA HIS A 294 13.59 0.51 -22.83
C HIS A 294 13.69 1.72 -23.75
N SER A 295 14.76 2.50 -23.63
CA SER A 295 15.12 3.47 -24.66
C SER A 295 15.39 2.72 -25.97
N LEU A 296 14.89 3.24 -27.08
CA LEU A 296 15.34 2.79 -28.40
C LEU A 296 16.80 3.22 -28.54
N LEU A 297 17.67 2.27 -28.89
CA LEU A 297 19.06 2.54 -29.27
C LEU A 297 19.09 3.33 -30.58
#